data_AF-A0A1V6HW95-F1
#
_entry.id   AF-A0A1V6HW95-F1
#
_cell.length_a   1.000
_cell.length_b   1.000
_cell.length_c   1.000
_cell.angle_alpha   90.00
_cell.angle_beta   90.00
_cell.angle_gamma   90.00
#
_symmetry.space_group_name_H-M   'P 1'
#
loop_
_entity.id
_entity.type
_entity.pdbx_description
1 polymer ?
#
loop_
_entity_poly.entity_id
_entity_poly.type
_entity_poly.pdbx_seq_one_letter_code
_entity_poly.pdbx_strand_id
1 'polypeptide(L)'
;MTRSDDSCTLPAAGAALRTGPPTLLGPAACEALLARAEIVREEATMLAGPIRVLAVDGGIQVLEEAPDGRRLLRDYPDRAAADAFVERRLETYDRMWDGCGCKIDYDEP
;
A
#
# COMPACT_ATOMS: atom_id res chain seq x y z
N MET A 1 22.76 -24.40 15.87
CA MET A 1 21.38 -24.31 16.40
C MET A 1 21.25 -22.99 17.15
N THR A 2 20.79 -21.94 16.48
CA THR A 2 20.40 -20.68 17.13
C THR A 2 19.17 -20.17 16.36
N ARG A 3 17.98 -20.48 16.91
CA ARG A 3 16.72 -19.93 16.43
C ARG A 3 16.72 -18.44 16.76
N SER A 4 16.65 -17.61 15.73
CA SER A 4 16.30 -16.20 15.90
C SER A 4 14.80 -16.15 16.11
N ASP A 5 14.40 -15.93 17.36
CA ASP A 5 13.02 -15.64 17.72
C ASP A 5 12.70 -14.21 17.28
N ASP A 6 12.41 -14.05 15.99
CA ASP A 6 11.85 -12.82 15.42
C ASP A 6 10.35 -12.79 15.76
N SER A 7 10.09 -12.53 17.05
CA SER A 7 8.76 -12.37 17.64
C SER A 7 8.15 -11.06 17.13
N CYS A 8 7.63 -11.11 15.90
CA CYS A 8 6.77 -10.08 15.34
C CYS A 8 5.50 -9.98 16.20
N THR A 9 5.52 -9.08 17.17
CA THR A 9 4.38 -8.79 18.04
C THR A 9 3.39 -7.96 17.24
N LEU A 10 2.26 -8.54 16.88
CA LEU A 10 1.12 -7.81 16.32
C LEU A 10 0.53 -6.92 17.45
N PRO A 11 0.48 -5.58 17.29
CA PRO A 11 -0.11 -4.73 18.31
C PRO A 11 -1.63 -4.87 18.34
N ALA A 12 -2.17 -5.01 19.55
CA ALA A 12 -3.59 -5.14 19.82
C ALA A 12 -4.37 -3.88 19.42
N ALA A 13 -5.59 -4.12 18.91
CA ALA A 13 -6.57 -3.12 18.51
C ALA A 13 -6.89 -2.12 19.63
N GLY A 14 -6.80 -0.83 19.30
CA GLY A 14 -7.13 0.27 20.20
C GLY A 14 -6.97 1.61 19.48
N ALA A 15 -8.10 2.28 19.29
CA ALA A 15 -8.29 3.50 18.52
C ALA A 15 -7.35 4.65 18.91
N ALA A 16 -6.51 5.05 17.96
CA ALA A 16 -5.99 6.39 17.74
C ALA A 16 -5.54 6.43 16.28
N LEU A 17 -5.81 7.52 15.56
CA LEU A 17 -5.31 7.75 14.20
C LEU A 17 -3.78 7.58 14.17
N ARG A 18 -3.29 6.39 13.83
CA ARG A 18 -1.85 6.15 13.64
C ARG A 18 -1.50 6.54 12.22
N THR A 19 -1.50 7.85 11.93
CA THR A 19 -0.71 8.38 10.81
C THR A 19 0.77 8.34 11.20
N GLY A 20 1.28 7.13 11.47
CA GLY A 20 2.68 6.87 11.74
C GLY A 20 3.47 6.75 10.45
N PRO A 21 4.81 6.71 10.54
CA PRO A 21 5.63 6.29 9.40
C PRO A 21 5.17 4.90 8.93
N PRO A 22 5.28 4.60 7.63
CA PRO A 22 4.94 3.28 7.13
C PRO A 22 5.84 2.22 7.80
N THR A 23 5.25 1.09 8.15
CA THR A 23 5.99 -0.07 8.67
C THR A 23 6.50 -0.90 7.49
N LEU A 24 7.78 -1.25 7.51
CA LEU A 24 8.35 -2.15 6.51
C LEU A 24 7.94 -3.59 6.83
N LEU A 25 7.33 -4.28 5.86
CA LEU A 25 6.98 -5.70 5.97
C LEU A 25 7.98 -6.56 5.20
N GLY A 26 8.53 -7.56 5.90
CA GLY A 26 9.23 -8.66 5.24
C GLY A 26 8.27 -9.56 4.44
N PRO A 27 8.79 -10.37 3.50
CA PRO A 27 7.95 -11.20 2.62
C PRO A 27 6.99 -12.11 3.39
N ALA A 28 7.49 -12.88 4.37
CA ALA A 28 6.67 -13.81 5.14
C ALA A 28 5.54 -13.12 5.93
N ALA A 29 5.81 -11.97 6.53
CA ALA A 29 4.81 -11.20 7.27
C ALA A 29 3.73 -10.63 6.35
N CYS A 30 4.12 -10.22 5.13
CA CYS A 30 3.16 -9.77 4.13
C CYS A 30 2.29 -10.93 3.60
N GLU A 31 2.86 -12.11 3.33
CA GLU A 31 2.06 -13.27 2.92
C GLU A 31 1.05 -13.65 4.01
N ALA A 32 1.49 -13.66 5.27
CA ALA A 32 0.60 -13.91 6.40
C ALA A 32 -0.52 -12.87 6.52
N LEU A 33 -0.21 -11.60 6.26
CA LEU A 33 -1.20 -10.52 6.24
C LEU A 33 -2.21 -10.70 5.10
N LEU A 34 -1.74 -10.98 3.88
CA LEU A 34 -2.63 -11.16 2.72
C LEU A 34 -3.51 -12.41 2.86
N ALA A 35 -3.02 -13.47 3.50
CA ALA A 35 -3.79 -14.70 3.72
C ALA A 35 -5.01 -14.53 4.65
N ARG A 36 -5.03 -13.47 5.47
CA ARG A 36 -6.09 -13.21 6.46
C ARG A 36 -6.86 -11.91 6.22
N ALA A 37 -6.40 -11.09 5.28
CA ALA A 37 -7.02 -9.81 4.94
C ALA A 37 -8.01 -9.98 3.78
N GLU A 38 -9.08 -9.21 3.82
CA GLU A 38 -9.91 -8.95 2.65
C GLU A 38 -9.32 -7.77 1.87
N ILE A 39 -9.03 -7.97 0.59
CA ILE A 39 -8.64 -6.88 -0.30
C ILE A 39 -9.92 -6.16 -0.74
N VAL A 40 -10.15 -4.98 -0.17
CA VAL A 40 -11.38 -4.20 -0.42
C VAL A 40 -11.20 -3.15 -1.52
N ARG A 41 -9.95 -2.92 -1.95
CA ARG A 41 -9.55 -2.12 -3.12
C ARG A 41 -8.13 -2.51 -3.53
N GLU A 42 -7.89 -2.58 -4.83
CA GLU A 42 -6.55 -2.74 -5.41
C GLU A 42 -6.41 -1.81 -6.59
N GLU A 43 -5.31 -1.07 -6.65
CA GLU A 43 -5.02 -0.13 -7.74
C GLU A 43 -3.63 -0.39 -8.30
N ALA A 44 -3.53 -0.55 -9.62
CA ALA A 44 -2.27 -0.61 -10.32
C ALA A 44 -1.69 0.79 -10.43
N THR A 45 -0.49 1.01 -9.87
CA THR A 45 0.13 2.34 -9.87
C THR A 45 0.86 2.66 -11.18
N MET A 46 1.10 1.65 -12.03
CA MET A 46 1.87 1.72 -13.28
C MET A 46 3.32 2.27 -13.12
N LEU A 47 3.76 2.49 -11.88
CA LEU A 47 5.07 3.01 -11.51
C LEU A 47 5.83 2.02 -10.61
N ALA A 48 5.12 1.41 -9.66
CA ALA A 48 5.63 0.40 -8.76
C ALA A 48 4.64 -0.78 -8.70
N GLY A 49 4.74 -1.62 -7.67
CA GLY A 49 3.68 -2.58 -7.42
C GLY A 49 2.35 -1.90 -7.03
N PRO A 50 1.28 -2.68 -6.88
CA PRO A 50 -0.05 -2.16 -6.63
C PRO A 50 -0.17 -1.57 -5.22
N ILE A 51 -1.15 -0.68 -5.05
CA ILE A 51 -1.60 -0.23 -3.73
C ILE A 51 -2.87 -1.00 -3.39
N ARG A 52 -2.89 -1.62 -2.20
CA ARG A 52 -4.03 -2.41 -1.72
C ARG A 52 -4.59 -1.80 -0.45
N VAL A 53 -5.91 -1.64 -0.39
CA VAL A 53 -6.64 -1.39 0.85
C VAL A 53 -7.11 -2.73 1.40
N LEU A 54 -6.75 -3.00 2.64
CA LEU A 54 -6.99 -4.26 3.34
C LEU A 54 -7.94 -4.02 4.50
N ALA A 55 -8.99 -4.84 4.61
CA ALA A 55 -9.76 -5.00 5.83
C ALA A 55 -9.27 -6.25 6.56
N VAL A 56 -8.78 -6.08 7.80
CA VAL A 56 -8.17 -7.17 8.57
C VAL A 56 -8.35 -6.92 10.07
N ASP A 57 -8.77 -7.95 10.81
CA ASP A 57 -9.05 -7.89 12.26
C ASP A 57 -9.98 -6.73 12.69
N GLY A 58 -10.89 -6.30 11.81
CA GLY A 58 -11.76 -5.14 12.06
C GLY A 58 -11.07 -3.78 11.94
N GLY A 59 -9.82 -3.74 11.45
CA GLY A 59 -9.10 -2.52 11.09
C GLY A 59 -8.96 -2.34 9.57
N ILE A 60 -8.51 -1.15 9.17
CA ILE A 60 -8.21 -0.82 7.78
C ILE A 60 -6.72 -0.50 7.65
N GLN A 61 -6.08 -1.13 6.67
CA GLN A 61 -4.66 -0.94 6.37
C GLN A 61 -4.45 -0.69 4.88
N VAL A 62 -3.41 0.06 4.53
CA VAL A 62 -2.95 0.20 3.15
C VAL A 62 -1.59 -0.44 3.01
N LEU A 63 -1.48 -1.36 2.06
CA LEU A 63 -0.23 -2.00 1.65
C LEU A 63 0.23 -1.37 0.33
N GLU A 64 1.36 -0.68 0.37
CA GLU A 64 2.06 -0.17 -0.82
C GLU A 64 3.25 -1.09 -1.15
N GLU A 65 3.58 -1.17 -2.42
CA GLU A 65 4.84 -1.75 -2.90
C GLU A 65 5.71 -0.65 -3.50
N ALA A 66 6.93 -0.51 -3.01
CA ALA A 66 7.91 0.43 -3.53
C ALA A 66 8.61 -0.14 -4.78
N PRO A 67 9.21 0.71 -5.64
CA PRO A 67 9.91 0.24 -6.85
C PRO A 67 11.06 -0.75 -6.59
N ASP A 68 11.63 -0.75 -5.39
CA ASP A 68 12.67 -1.69 -4.97
C ASP A 68 12.12 -2.99 -4.34
N GLY A 69 10.81 -3.23 -4.47
CA GLY A 69 10.12 -4.41 -3.96
C GLY A 69 9.83 -4.38 -2.45
N ARG A 70 10.16 -3.29 -1.75
CA ARG A 70 9.80 -3.14 -0.34
C ARG A 70 8.29 -2.98 -0.18
N ARG A 71 7.75 -3.64 0.84
CA ARG A 71 6.32 -3.63 1.18
C ARG A 71 6.09 -2.71 2.38
N LEU A 72 5.27 -1.69 2.22
CA LEU A 72 5.03 -0.65 3.21
C LEU A 72 3.58 -0.74 3.70
N LEU A 73 3.38 -0.92 5.01
CA LEU A 73 2.07 -0.99 5.63
C LEU A 73 1.75 0.29 6.39
N ARG A 74 0.51 0.76 6.24
CA ARG A 74 -0.01 1.92 6.96
C ARG A 74 -1.37 1.58 7.56
N ASP A 75 -1.59 2.00 8.80
CA ASP A 75 -2.87 1.87 9.47
C ASP A 75 -3.74 3.10 9.20
N TYR A 76 -5.04 2.87 9.00
CA TYR A 76 -6.04 3.93 8.84
C TYR A 76 -7.21 3.72 9.81
N PRO A 77 -7.86 4.81 10.24
CA PRO A 77 -8.99 4.75 11.16
C PRO A 77 -10.21 4.06 10.54
N ASP A 78 -10.37 4.19 9.22
CA ASP A 78 -11.53 3.76 8.46
C ASP A 78 -11.19 3.68 6.96
N ARG A 79 -12.16 3.17 6.20
CA ARG A 79 -12.06 2.98 4.75
C ARG A 79 -11.93 4.31 4.00
N ALA A 80 -12.66 5.35 4.42
CA ALA A 80 -12.66 6.63 3.72
C ALA A 80 -11.30 7.34 3.81
N ALA A 81 -10.64 7.27 4.97
CA ALA A 81 -9.30 7.81 5.16
C ALA A 81 -8.25 7.07 4.33
N ALA A 82 -8.37 5.73 4.22
CA ALA A 82 -7.52 4.91 3.37
C ALA A 82 -7.73 5.24 1.88
N ASP A 83 -8.98 5.33 1.42
CA ASP A 83 -9.29 5.71 0.03
C ASP A 83 -8.76 7.10 -0.29
N ALA A 84 -8.96 8.08 0.59
CA ALA A 84 -8.41 9.43 0.40
C ALA A 84 -6.88 9.45 0.32
N PHE A 85 -6.19 8.52 0.97
CA PHE A 85 -4.75 8.36 0.78
C PHE A 85 -4.41 7.80 -0.59
N VAL A 86 -5.11 6.75 -1.03
CA VAL A 86 -4.91 6.14 -2.35
C VAL A 86 -5.13 7.16 -3.45
N GLU A 87 -6.21 7.95 -3.40
CA GLU A 87 -6.48 9.01 -4.38
C GLU A 87 -5.33 10.03 -4.46
N ARG A 88 -4.88 10.57 -3.33
CA ARG A 88 -3.75 11.51 -3.31
C ARG A 88 -2.48 10.90 -3.89
N ARG A 89 -2.28 9.58 -3.69
CA ARG A 89 -1.11 8.87 -4.21
C ARG A 89 -1.19 8.70 -5.73
N LEU A 90 -2.35 8.31 -6.24
CA LEU A 90 -2.61 8.19 -7.68
C LEU A 90 -2.52 9.54 -8.39
N GLU A 91 -3.11 10.60 -7.82
CA GLU A 91 -2.95 11.97 -8.33
C GLU A 91 -1.47 12.40 -8.40
N THR A 92 -0.67 11.98 -7.42
CA THR A 92 0.77 12.28 -7.43
C THR A 92 1.46 11.58 -8.61
N TYR A 93 1.10 10.32 -8.89
CA TYR A 93 1.66 9.57 -10.01
C TYR A 93 1.18 10.10 -11.37
N ASP A 94 -0.09 10.49 -11.47
CA ASP A 94 -0.65 11.11 -12.68
C ASP A 94 0.11 12.40 -13.03
N ARG A 95 0.35 13.27 -12.05
CA ARG A 95 1.15 14.49 -12.22
C ARG A 95 2.61 14.24 -12.58
N MET A 96 3.18 13.07 -12.25
CA MET A 96 4.53 12.71 -12.70
C MET A 96 4.56 12.47 -14.21
N TRP A 97 3.46 12.02 -14.79
CA TRP A 97 3.34 11.73 -16.22
C TRP A 97 2.92 12.97 -17.05
N ASP A 98 2.25 13.94 -16.43
CA ASP A 98 1.89 15.23 -17.05
C ASP A 98 3.11 16.09 -17.50
N GLY A 99 4.33 15.70 -17.12
CA GLY A 99 5.56 16.45 -17.39
C GLY A 99 6.19 16.28 -18.77
N CYS A 100 5.66 15.44 -19.68
CA CYS A 100 6.19 15.33 -21.06
C CYS A 100 5.11 14.92 -22.06
N GLY A 101 4.08 15.75 -22.21
CA GLY A 101 3.11 15.65 -23.30
C GLY A 101 3.69 16.12 -24.64
N CYS A 102 4.68 15.42 -25.19
CA CYS A 102 4.88 15.50 -26.65
C CYS A 102 3.68 14.80 -27.29
N LYS A 103 2.78 15.59 -27.88
CA LYS A 103 1.68 15.09 -28.71
C LYS A 103 2.29 14.30 -29.86
N ILE A 104 2.16 12.97 -29.84
CA ILE A 104 2.53 12.13 -30.97
C ILE A 104 1.31 12.09 -31.87
N ASP A 105 1.34 12.92 -32.90
CA ASP A 105 0.42 12.79 -34.02
C ASP A 105 0.88 11.55 -34.82
N TYR A 106 0.10 10.48 -34.76
CA TYR A 106 0.29 9.32 -35.61
C TYR A 106 -0.28 9.65 -36.99
N ASP A 107 0.58 9.99 -37.95
CA ASP A 107 0.17 10.03 -39.34
C ASP A 107 -0.15 8.59 -39.79
N GLU A 108 -1.44 8.31 -40.04
CA GLU A 108 -1.86 7.07 -40.70
C GLU A 108 -1.41 7.09 -42.18
N PRO A 109 -0.92 5.98 -42.75
CA PRO A 109 -0.46 5.90 -44.13
C PRO A 109 -1.58 5.93 -45.19
#